data_AF-A0A523ECT9-F1
#
_entry.id   AF-A0A523ECT9-F1
#
_cell.length_a   1.000
_cell.length_b   1.000
_cell.length_c   1.000
_cell.angle_alpha   90.00
_cell.angle_beta   90.00
_cell.angle_gamma   90.00
#
_symmetry.space_group_name_H-M   'P 1'
#
loop_
_entity.id
_entity.type
_entity.pdbx_description
1 polymer ?
#
loop_
_entity_poly.entity_id
_entity_poly.type
_entity_poly.pdbx_seq_one_letter_code
_entity_poly.pdbx_strand_id
1 'polypeptide(L)' 'MGAVFLDLVGSKKGHRIMVQIQSTWFPVIDRNPQTFVDIYTAKESDFQAVTHTVYRSRSHPSYLELSVVP' A
#
# COMPACT_ATOMS: atom_id res chain seq x y z
N MET A 1 8.71 -4.87 -3.82
CA MET A 1 7.37 -4.34 -4.18
C MET A 1 6.58 -4.17 -2.90
N GLY A 2 6.29 -2.94 -2.49
CA GLY A 2 5.35 -2.70 -1.39
C GLY A 2 3.93 -2.91 -1.91
N ALA A 3 3.16 -3.77 -1.27
CA ALA A 3 1.76 -3.94 -1.62
C ALA A 3 0.97 -2.77 -1.02
N VAL A 4 0.35 -1.96 -1.88
CA VAL A 4 -0.60 -0.91 -1.50
C VAL A 4 -1.95 -1.59 -1.35
N PHE A 5 -2.36 -1.84 -0.12
CA PHE A 5 -3.70 -2.36 0.17
C PHE A 5 -4.67 -1.19 0.31
N LEU A 6 -5.84 -1.33 -0.31
CA LEU A 6 -6.88 -0.33 -0.34
C LEU A 6 -8.10 -0.85 0.41
N ASP A 7 -8.39 -0.25 1.56
CA ASP A 7 -9.64 -0.48 2.28
C ASP A 7 -10.68 0.56 1.87
N LEU A 8 -11.66 0.16 1.05
CA LEU A 8 -12.81 1.00 0.68
C LEU A 8 -13.95 0.80 1.67
N VAL A 9 -14.30 1.85 2.42
CA VAL A 9 -15.41 1.80 3.38
C VAL A 9 -16.71 2.35 2.74
N GLY A 10 -17.59 1.45 2.29
CA GLY A 10 -19.05 1.62 2.06
C GLY A 10 -19.54 2.69 1.05
N SER A 11 -20.45 2.28 0.14
CA SER A 11 -21.02 3.14 -0.92
C SER A 11 -22.47 3.60 -0.67
N LYS A 12 -22.96 3.56 0.58
CA LYS A 12 -24.35 3.97 0.88
C LYS A 12 -24.48 5.49 0.95
N LYS A 13 -25.69 6.02 0.75
CA LYS A 13 -25.98 7.45 0.92
C LYS A 13 -25.48 7.93 2.29
N GLY A 14 -24.63 8.96 2.28
CA GLY A 14 -24.02 9.52 3.49
C GLY A 14 -22.68 8.89 3.90
N HIS A 15 -22.24 7.79 3.27
CA HIS A 15 -20.91 7.23 3.46
C HIS A 15 -19.87 7.98 2.62
N ARG A 16 -18.59 7.81 2.98
CA ARG A 16 -17.45 8.37 2.26
C ARG A 16 -16.48 7.25 1.90
N ILE A 17 -15.94 7.31 0.70
CA ILE A 17 -14.80 6.49 0.33
C ILE A 17 -13.56 7.02 1.05
N MET A 18 -12.99 6.19 1.89
CA MET A 18 -11.68 6.42 2.51
C MET A 18 -10.64 5.55 1.79
N VAL A 19 -9.41 6.06 1.73
CA VAL A 19 -8.27 5.37 1.13
C VAL A 19 -7.14 5.37 2.16
N GLN A 20 -6.70 4.19 2.57
CA GLN A 20 -5.49 4.02 3.36
C GLN A 20 -4.42 3.39 2.46
N ILE A 21 -3.17 3.85 2.63
CA ILE A 21 -2.01 3.31 1.92
C ILE A 21 -1.01 2.88 2.98
N GLN A 22 -0.63 1.61 2.93
CA GLN A 22 0.36 1.01 3.83
C GLN A 22 1.40 0.26 3.00
N SER A 23 2.60 0.08 3.55
CA SER A 23 3.69 -0.65 2.88
C SER A 23 3.92 -2.05 3.47
N THR A 24 3.03 -2.49 4.36
CA THR A 24 3.05 -3.81 4.99
C THR A 24 1.63 -4.22 5.36
N TRP A 25 1.36 -5.52 5.37
CA TRP A 25 0.12 -6.09 5.89
C TRP A 25 0.44 -7.32 6.74
N PHE A 26 1.38 -7.16 7.66
CA PHE A 26 1.74 -8.21 8.60
C PHE A 26 0.61 -8.41 9.64
N PRO A 27 0.23 -9.66 9.97
CA PRO A 27 0.89 -10.92 9.62
C PRO A 27 0.30 -11.65 8.39
N VAL A 28 -0.62 -11.01 7.64
CA VAL A 28 -1.24 -11.63 6.46
C VAL A 28 -0.22 -11.87 5.33
N ILE A 29 0.64 -10.88 5.09
CA ILE A 29 1.74 -10.96 4.14
C ILE A 29 3.06 -10.69 4.87
N ASP A 30 4.11 -11.44 4.52
CA ASP A 30 5.44 -11.27 5.08
C ASP A 30 5.98 -9.85 4.86
N ARG A 31 6.72 -9.35 5.86
CA ARG A 31 7.32 -8.01 5.78
C ARG A 31 8.37 -8.01 4.68
N ASN A 32 8.32 -7.00 3.79
CA ASN A 32 9.41 -6.74 2.86
C ASN A 32 10.64 -6.20 3.64
N PRO A 33 11.84 -6.80 3.52
CA PRO A 33 13.07 -6.30 4.15
C PRO A 33 13.46 -4.88 3.76
N GLN A 34 12.91 -4.36 2.66
CA GLN A 34 13.29 -3.07 2.07
C GLN A 34 14.75 -3.02 1.61
N THR A 35 15.31 -4.20 1.32
CA THR A 35 16.57 -4.44 0.64
C THR A 35 16.30 -5.39 -0.53
N PHE A 36 17.15 -5.37 -1.57
CA PHE A 36 16.95 -6.19 -2.76
C PHE A 36 17.50 -7.60 -2.56
N VAL A 37 16.79 -8.41 -1.80
CA VAL A 37 17.12 -9.80 -1.45
C VAL A 37 15.90 -10.71 -1.66
N ASP A 38 16.12 -12.02 -1.66
CA ASP A 38 15.02 -12.99 -1.58
C ASP A 38 14.37 -12.93 -0.18
N ILE A 39 13.08 -12.63 -0.14
CA ILE A 39 12.32 -12.43 1.11
C ILE A 39 12.28 -13.69 1.95
N TYR A 40 12.21 -14.88 1.32
CA TYR A 40 12.10 -16.16 2.04
C TYR A 40 13.38 -16.56 2.77
N THR A 41 14.52 -16.00 2.38
CA THR A 41 15.84 -16.28 2.97
C THR A 41 16.43 -15.06 3.69
N ALA A 42 15.65 -13.99 3.82
CA ALA A 42 16.07 -12.76 4.47
C ALA A 42 16.40 -12.98 5.95
N LYS A 43 17.53 -12.43 6.37
CA LYS A 43 17.97 -12.41 7.77
C LYS A 43 17.44 -11.16 8.46
N GLU A 44 17.43 -11.18 9.79
CA GLU A 44 17.04 -10.02 10.59
C GLU A 44 17.82 -8.75 10.21
N SER A 45 19.12 -8.89 9.91
CA SER A 45 19.99 -7.79 9.49
C SER A 45 19.62 -7.16 8.15
N ASP A 46 18.84 -7.85 7.32
CA ASP A 46 18.46 -7.36 5.99
C ASP A 46 17.26 -6.42 6.06
N PHE A 47 16.55 -6.37 7.20
CA PHE A 47 15.42 -5.48 7.41
C PHE A 47 15.90 -4.09 7.81
N GLN A 48 15.51 -3.10 7.02
CA GLN A 48 15.78 -1.70 7.32
C GLN A 48 14.51 -0.85 7.31
N ALA A 49 14.46 0.14 8.21
CA ALA A 49 13.39 1.13 8.18
C ALA A 49 13.56 2.04 6.96
N VAL A 50 12.48 2.28 6.22
CA VAL A 50 12.49 3.14 5.03
C VAL A 50 11.32 4.11 5.05
N THR A 51 11.62 5.37 4.79
CA THR A 51 10.62 6.41 4.56
C THR A 51 10.06 6.29 3.16
N HIS A 52 8.77 5.95 3.06
CA HIS A 52 8.04 5.92 1.80
C HIS A 52 7.21 7.19 1.65
N THR A 53 7.15 7.75 0.45
CA THR A 53 6.35 8.94 0.13
C THR A 53 5.41 8.64 -1.03
N VAL A 54 4.13 8.93 -0.85
CA VAL A 54 3.15 8.88 -1.93
C VAL A 54 3.09 10.26 -2.59
N TYR A 55 3.55 10.35 -3.83
CA TYR A 55 3.44 11.57 -4.61
C TYR A 55 2.03 11.71 -5.17
N ARG A 56 1.47 12.91 -5.06
CA ARG A 56 0.16 13.26 -5.63
C ARG A 56 0.19 14.68 -6.18
N SER A 57 0.49 14.82 -7.46
CA SER A 57 0.54 16.11 -8.14
C SER A 57 0.15 15.96 -9.61
N ARG A 58 0.08 17.07 -10.36
CA ARG A 58 -0.19 17.01 -11.80
C ARG A 58 0.88 16.22 -12.57
N SER A 59 2.15 16.34 -12.16
CA SER A 59 3.26 15.59 -12.76
C SER A 59 3.36 14.15 -12.27
N HIS A 60 2.78 13.84 -11.10
CA HIS A 60 2.78 12.51 -10.49
C HIS A 60 1.35 12.17 -10.03
N PRO A 61 0.43 11.88 -10.96
CA PRO A 61 -0.98 11.74 -10.63
C PRO A 61 -1.28 10.33 -10.11
N SER A 62 -0.94 10.01 -8.86
CA SER A 62 -1.47 8.80 -8.23
C SER A 62 -2.98 8.92 -8.02
N TYR A 63 -3.74 7.95 -8.52
CA TYR A 63 -5.20 7.90 -8.39
C TYR A 63 -5.68 6.44 -8.23
N LEU A 64 -6.95 6.29 -7.86
CA LEU A 64 -7.66 5.02 -7.88
C LEU A 64 -8.62 5.01 -9.07
N GLU A 65 -8.52 3.99 -9.90
CA GLU A 65 -9.51 3.73 -10.93
C GLU A 65 -10.64 2.91 -10.32
N LEU A 66 -11.86 3.45 -10.34
CA LEU A 66 -13.03 2.83 -9.74
C LEU A 66 -14.07 2.55 -10.83
N SER A 67 -14.50 1.29 -10.94
CA SER A 67 -15.64 0.92 -11.76
C SER A 67 -16.93 1.35 -11.06
N VAL A 68 -17.61 2.35 -11.63
CA VAL A 68 -18.93 2.79 -11.16
C VAL A 68 -20.01 2.14 -12.02
N VAL A 69 -20.96 1.48 -11.39
CA VAL A 69 -22.13 0.87 -12.05
C VAL A 69 -23.34 1.79 -11.86
N PRO A 70 -24.20 1.96 -12.88
CA PRO A 70 -25.45 2.74 -12.77
C PRO A 70 -26.40 2.26 -11.67
#